data_AF-A0A2R6D223-F1
#
_entry.id   AF-A0A2R6D223-F1
#
_cell.length_a   1.000
_cell.length_b   1.000
_cell.length_c   1.000
_cell.angle_alpha   90.00
_cell.angle_beta   90.00
_cell.angle_gamma   90.00
#
_symmetry.space_group_name_H-M   'P 1'
#
loop_
_entity.id
_entity.type
_entity.pdbx_description
1 polymer ?
#
loop_
_entity_poly.entity_id
_entity_poly.type
_entity_poly.pdbx_seq_one_letter_code
_entity_poly.pdbx_strand_id
1 'polypeptide(L)'
;VNTQLVASLRSAGVDAVGLSGVDGGLLEGPRTSAVRVVEDGTKKIRRGDHSGTPKAVNDGLLNSLLAEGYTPVCSPPMAGIEDDGAVTPVNTDADRAAAVIAGALDATLVLLTDVPGILADPDDPATLFETVETAAEWEEVEAAAAGFMARKLMAAEEALTGGAAEVVVADANAEAPVTAALEGSGTHIQQGALEVDTA
;
A
#
# COMPACT_ATOMS: atom_id res chain seq x y z
N VAL A 1 -15.36 -6.94 5.64
CA VAL A 1 -14.95 -5.83 4.75
C VAL A 1 -14.87 -6.28 3.30
N ASN A 2 -13.93 -7.15 2.89
CA ASN A 2 -13.76 -7.59 1.49
C ASN A 2 -15.09 -7.97 0.80
N THR A 3 -15.83 -8.93 1.37
CA THR A 3 -17.12 -9.39 0.81
C THR A 3 -18.18 -8.29 0.72
N GLN A 4 -18.17 -7.32 1.64
CA GLN A 4 -19.12 -6.20 1.60
C GLN A 4 -18.77 -5.24 0.45
N LEU A 5 -17.48 -4.95 0.24
CA LEU A 5 -17.04 -4.11 -0.88
C LEU A 5 -17.33 -4.77 -2.23
N VAL A 6 -17.09 -6.09 -2.35
CA VAL A 6 -17.47 -6.87 -3.53
C VAL A 6 -18.99 -6.77 -3.78
N ALA A 7 -19.82 -6.96 -2.74
CA ALA A 7 -21.26 -6.84 -2.88
C ALA A 7 -21.71 -5.44 -3.33
N SER A 8 -21.10 -4.38 -2.78
CA SER A 8 -21.36 -3.00 -3.18
C SER A 8 -21.00 -2.73 -4.65
N LEU A 9 -19.80 -3.15 -5.08
CA LEU A 9 -19.36 -3.01 -6.47
C LEU A 9 -20.28 -3.77 -7.43
N ARG A 10 -20.65 -5.00 -7.10
CA ARG A 10 -21.59 -5.79 -7.90
C ARG A 10 -22.97 -5.17 -7.98
N SER A 11 -23.45 -4.57 -6.88
CA SER A 11 -24.73 -3.86 -6.87
C SER A 11 -24.71 -2.62 -7.78
N ALA A 12 -23.54 -2.06 -8.02
CA ALA A 12 -23.30 -0.96 -8.97
C ALA A 12 -23.03 -1.43 -10.41
N GLY A 13 -23.12 -2.74 -10.70
CA GLY A 13 -22.89 -3.29 -12.03
C GLY A 13 -21.43 -3.57 -12.39
N VAL A 14 -20.53 -3.57 -11.41
CA VAL A 14 -19.11 -3.94 -11.60
C VAL A 14 -18.93 -5.43 -11.33
N ASP A 15 -18.31 -6.17 -12.24
CA ASP A 15 -17.99 -7.59 -12.08
C ASP A 15 -16.80 -7.78 -11.12
N ALA A 16 -17.03 -7.56 -9.83
CA ALA A 16 -16.00 -7.66 -8.80
C ALA A 16 -15.78 -9.10 -8.28
N VAL A 17 -14.53 -9.46 -8.03
CA VAL A 17 -14.09 -10.74 -7.44
C VAL A 17 -13.25 -10.50 -6.19
N GLY A 18 -13.62 -11.11 -5.07
CA GLY A 18 -12.89 -10.99 -3.80
C GLY A 18 -11.77 -12.02 -3.69
N LEU A 19 -10.57 -11.57 -3.34
CA LEU A 19 -9.40 -12.42 -3.10
C LEU A 19 -8.73 -12.04 -1.77
N SER A 20 -8.34 -13.04 -0.98
CA SER A 20 -7.31 -12.86 0.02
C SER A 20 -5.93 -13.01 -0.62
N GLY A 21 -4.88 -12.53 0.06
CA GLY A 21 -3.50 -12.76 -0.37
C GLY A 21 -3.08 -14.23 -0.43
N VAL A 22 -3.82 -15.15 0.20
CA VAL A 22 -3.53 -16.59 0.15
C VAL A 22 -4.09 -17.24 -1.12
N ASP A 23 -5.16 -16.69 -1.68
CA ASP A 23 -5.86 -17.27 -2.82
C ASP A 23 -4.95 -17.25 -4.06
N GLY A 24 -4.58 -18.43 -4.55
CA GLY A 24 -3.66 -18.57 -5.69
C GLY A 24 -2.24 -18.04 -5.43
N GLY A 25 -1.84 -17.84 -4.16
CA GLY A 25 -0.55 -17.21 -3.84
C GLY A 25 -0.50 -15.74 -4.23
N LEU A 26 -1.65 -15.03 -4.17
CA LEU A 26 -1.75 -13.65 -4.62
C LEU A 26 -0.72 -12.73 -3.96
N LEU A 27 -0.50 -12.86 -2.65
CA LEU A 27 0.49 -12.11 -1.88
C LEU A 27 1.32 -13.08 -1.06
N GLU A 28 2.62 -13.13 -1.32
CA GLU A 28 3.54 -14.05 -0.65
C GLU A 28 4.73 -13.31 -0.03
N GLY A 29 5.29 -13.88 1.03
CA GLY A 29 6.50 -13.36 1.66
C GLY A 29 6.81 -14.00 3.00
N PRO A 30 7.96 -13.66 3.60
CA PRO A 30 8.41 -14.31 4.82
C PRO A 30 7.47 -14.05 5.99
N ARG A 31 7.12 -15.11 6.72
CA ARG A 31 6.43 -14.98 8.01
C ARG A 31 7.37 -14.42 9.07
N THR A 32 6.88 -13.48 9.86
CA THR A 32 7.61 -12.95 11.01
C THR A 32 7.29 -13.78 12.24
N SER A 33 8.16 -14.73 12.59
CA SER A 33 7.93 -15.65 13.72
C SER A 33 8.16 -15.00 15.11
N ALA A 34 8.81 -13.85 15.16
CA ALA A 34 9.11 -13.12 16.40
C ALA A 34 9.26 -11.62 16.16
N VAL A 35 8.41 -10.81 16.80
CA VAL A 35 8.56 -9.34 16.81
C VAL A 35 9.23 -8.91 18.11
N ARG A 36 10.29 -8.10 18.03
CA ARG A 36 10.88 -7.45 19.21
C ARG A 36 10.01 -6.26 19.58
N VAL A 37 9.34 -6.34 20.73
CA VAL A 37 8.49 -5.27 21.25
C VAL A 37 9.17 -4.67 22.47
N VAL A 38 9.18 -3.33 22.56
CA VAL A 38 9.59 -2.65 23.80
C VAL A 38 8.33 -2.45 24.62
N GLU A 39 8.24 -3.17 25.74
CA GLU A 39 7.13 -3.07 26.68
C GLU A 39 7.73 -2.67 28.04
N ASP A 40 7.29 -1.54 28.60
CA ASP A 40 7.81 -0.96 29.84
C ASP A 40 9.34 -0.74 29.84
N GLY A 41 9.89 -0.21 28.74
CA GLY A 41 11.33 0.04 28.58
C GLY A 41 12.19 -1.22 28.45
N THR A 42 11.58 -2.42 28.44
CA THR A 42 12.28 -3.70 28.29
C THR A 42 12.02 -4.28 26.90
N LYS A 43 13.10 -4.67 26.19
CA LYS A 43 12.99 -5.40 24.92
C LYS A 43 12.49 -6.83 25.19
N LYS A 44 11.22 -7.10 24.88
CA LYS A 44 10.61 -8.43 24.94
C LYS A 44 10.48 -9.00 23.52
N ILE A 45 10.56 -10.31 23.39
CA ILE A 45 10.23 -11.01 22.15
C ILE A 45 8.77 -11.42 22.24
N ARG A 46 7.91 -10.79 21.46
CA ARG A 46 6.52 -11.22 21.29
C ARG A 46 6.49 -12.32 20.24
N ARG A 47 6.38 -13.57 20.71
CA ARG A 47 6.15 -14.74 19.87
C ARG A 47 4.65 -14.85 19.63
N GLY A 48 4.23 -14.98 18.38
CA GLY A 48 2.82 -15.22 18.02
C GLY A 48 2.06 -14.05 17.39
N ASP A 49 2.72 -12.95 17.03
CA ASP A 49 2.14 -12.07 16.01
C ASP A 49 2.13 -12.87 14.70
N HIS A 50 0.94 -13.28 14.27
CA HIS A 50 0.73 -13.96 13.01
C HIS A 50 0.82 -12.92 11.90
N SER A 51 2.01 -12.36 11.68
CA SER A 51 2.26 -11.33 10.68
C SER A 51 3.35 -11.72 9.68
N GLY A 52 3.28 -11.12 8.51
CA GLY A 52 4.25 -11.30 7.43
C GLY A 52 4.48 -9.99 6.68
N THR A 53 5.58 -9.97 5.93
CA THR A 53 5.89 -8.87 5.02
C THR A 53 5.64 -9.35 3.59
N PRO A 54 4.78 -8.69 2.80
CA PRO A 54 4.54 -9.11 1.43
C PRO A 54 5.77 -8.76 0.60
N LYS A 55 6.21 -9.69 -0.25
CA LYS A 55 7.42 -9.56 -1.07
C LYS A 55 7.25 -10.03 -2.52
N ALA A 56 6.21 -10.79 -2.80
CA ALA A 56 5.87 -11.21 -4.15
C ALA A 56 4.36 -11.13 -4.36
N VAL A 57 3.98 -10.88 -5.61
CA VAL A 57 2.58 -10.84 -6.06
C VAL A 57 2.43 -11.83 -7.22
N ASN A 58 1.35 -12.60 -7.22
CA ASN A 58 0.93 -13.34 -8.41
C ASN A 58 0.21 -12.37 -9.37
N ASP A 59 0.99 -11.56 -10.08
CA ASP A 59 0.54 -10.61 -11.09
C ASP A 59 -0.17 -11.30 -12.26
N GLY A 60 0.24 -12.51 -12.63
CA GLY A 60 -0.42 -13.34 -13.64
C GLY A 60 -1.89 -13.64 -13.31
N LEU A 61 -2.21 -13.91 -12.04
CA LEU A 61 -3.59 -14.06 -11.58
C LEU A 61 -4.39 -12.77 -11.74
N LEU A 62 -3.84 -11.63 -11.30
CA LEU A 62 -4.50 -10.32 -11.42
C LEU A 62 -4.72 -9.94 -12.88
N ASN A 63 -3.69 -10.04 -13.72
CA ASN A 63 -3.75 -9.74 -15.14
C ASN A 63 -4.78 -10.61 -15.87
N SER A 64 -4.88 -11.91 -15.52
CA SER A 64 -5.88 -12.79 -16.12
C SER A 64 -7.31 -12.36 -15.76
N LEU A 65 -7.55 -11.97 -14.51
CA LEU A 65 -8.87 -11.50 -14.07
C LEU A 65 -9.23 -10.16 -14.72
N LEU A 66 -8.29 -9.21 -14.76
CA LEU A 66 -8.46 -7.92 -15.41
C LEU A 66 -8.73 -8.07 -16.91
N ALA A 67 -8.01 -8.97 -17.60
CA ALA A 67 -8.21 -9.23 -19.02
C ALA A 67 -9.60 -9.81 -19.34
N GLU A 68 -10.18 -10.60 -18.43
CA GLU A 68 -11.55 -11.12 -18.54
C GLU A 68 -12.62 -10.12 -18.05
N GLY A 69 -12.22 -8.90 -17.68
CA GLY A 69 -13.14 -7.82 -17.29
C GLY A 69 -13.57 -7.83 -15.83
N TYR A 70 -12.96 -8.67 -14.98
CA TYR A 70 -13.22 -8.64 -13.54
C TYR A 70 -12.46 -7.50 -12.86
N THR A 71 -13.04 -6.97 -11.78
CA THR A 71 -12.37 -6.06 -10.85
C THR A 71 -11.94 -6.81 -9.59
N PRO A 72 -10.64 -7.11 -9.40
CA PRO A 72 -10.15 -7.76 -8.19
C PRO A 72 -10.29 -6.87 -6.96
N VAL A 73 -10.81 -7.43 -5.87
CA VAL A 73 -10.87 -6.81 -4.55
C VAL A 73 -9.98 -7.64 -3.62
N CYS A 74 -8.77 -7.16 -3.39
CA CYS A 74 -7.73 -7.88 -2.66
C CYS A 74 -7.74 -7.47 -1.17
N SER A 75 -7.48 -8.41 -0.26
CA SER A 75 -7.31 -8.10 1.17
C SER A 75 -6.32 -9.04 1.87
N PRO A 76 -5.72 -8.62 3.00
CA PRO A 76 -5.08 -9.56 3.93
C PRO A 76 -6.05 -10.68 4.36
N PRO A 77 -5.57 -11.84 4.81
CA PRO A 77 -4.16 -12.20 5.08
C PRO A 77 -3.34 -12.48 3.81
N MET A 78 -2.02 -12.54 3.95
CA MET A 78 -1.09 -13.01 2.91
C MET A 78 -0.65 -14.46 3.18
N ALA A 79 -0.09 -15.11 2.17
CA ALA A 79 0.61 -16.39 2.30
C ALA A 79 2.00 -16.18 2.92
N GLY A 80 2.12 -16.45 4.22
CA GLY A 80 3.37 -16.40 4.96
C GLY A 80 4.18 -17.67 4.75
N ILE A 81 5.34 -17.54 4.11
CA ILE A 81 6.26 -18.65 3.85
C ILE A 81 7.11 -18.91 5.10
N GLU A 82 7.03 -20.15 5.61
CA GLU A 82 7.84 -20.65 6.72
C GLU A 82 9.22 -21.14 6.23
N ASP A 83 10.17 -21.33 7.15
CA ASP A 83 11.53 -21.80 6.82
C ASP A 83 11.55 -23.20 6.15
N ASP A 84 10.53 -24.02 6.40
CA ASP A 84 10.35 -25.35 5.78
C ASP A 84 9.53 -25.32 4.47
N GLY A 85 9.16 -24.12 4.01
CA GLY A 85 8.35 -23.90 2.81
C GLY A 85 6.84 -24.09 3.01
N ALA A 86 6.38 -24.40 4.23
CA ALA A 86 4.95 -24.41 4.51
C ALA A 86 4.35 -23.00 4.38
N VAL A 87 3.07 -22.94 3.99
CA VAL A 87 2.33 -21.69 3.85
C VAL A 87 1.37 -21.55 5.03
N THR A 88 1.54 -20.48 5.80
CA THR A 88 0.66 -20.10 6.91
C THR A 88 -0.02 -18.78 6.57
N PRO A 89 -1.36 -18.66 6.66
CA PRO A 89 -2.02 -17.38 6.50
C PRO A 89 -1.61 -16.44 7.63
N VAL A 90 -1.06 -15.27 7.27
CA VAL A 90 -0.61 -14.26 8.23
C VAL A 90 -1.13 -12.88 7.87
N ASN A 91 -1.38 -12.07 8.89
CA ASN A 91 -1.75 -10.68 8.72
C ASN A 91 -0.60 -9.91 8.04
N THR A 92 -0.94 -8.89 7.28
CA THR A 92 0.05 -8.00 6.68
C THR A 92 -0.48 -6.57 6.64
N ASP A 93 0.42 -5.63 6.47
CA ASP A 93 0.07 -4.23 6.33
C ASP A 93 -0.61 -4.00 4.96
N ALA A 94 -1.79 -3.38 4.96
CA ALA A 94 -2.60 -3.22 3.76
C ALA A 94 -1.99 -2.19 2.80
N ASP A 95 -1.33 -1.14 3.30
CA ASP A 95 -0.67 -0.13 2.46
C ASP A 95 0.53 -0.79 1.75
N ARG A 96 1.30 -1.63 2.46
CA ARG A 96 2.39 -2.41 1.86
C ARG A 96 1.91 -3.48 0.89
N ALA A 97 0.79 -4.14 1.17
CA ALA A 97 0.17 -5.08 0.23
C ALA A 97 -0.26 -4.38 -1.07
N ALA A 98 -0.85 -3.18 -0.97
CA ALA A 98 -1.21 -2.37 -2.13
C ALA A 98 0.05 -1.91 -2.89
N ALA A 99 1.11 -1.53 -2.17
CA ALA A 99 2.39 -1.13 -2.76
C ALA A 99 3.01 -2.21 -3.64
N VAL A 100 3.13 -3.45 -3.13
CA VAL A 100 3.71 -4.54 -3.92
C VAL A 100 2.82 -4.91 -5.12
N ILE A 101 1.49 -4.78 -5.01
CA ILE A 101 0.58 -4.99 -6.15
C ILE A 101 0.79 -3.92 -7.21
N ALA A 102 0.82 -2.65 -6.81
CA ALA A 102 1.00 -1.54 -7.74
C ALA A 102 2.35 -1.62 -8.46
N GLY A 103 3.42 -1.94 -7.72
CA GLY A 103 4.74 -2.17 -8.30
C GLY A 103 4.73 -3.31 -9.32
N ALA A 104 4.16 -4.47 -8.96
CA ALA A 104 4.08 -5.62 -9.86
C ALA A 104 3.24 -5.39 -11.12
N LEU A 105 2.29 -4.45 -11.09
CA LEU A 105 1.42 -4.12 -12.22
C LEU A 105 1.85 -2.86 -13.00
N ASP A 106 2.94 -2.19 -12.62
CA ASP A 106 3.34 -0.88 -13.17
C ASP A 106 2.15 0.13 -13.13
N ALA A 107 1.44 0.14 -11.99
CA ALA A 107 0.20 0.90 -11.82
C ALA A 107 0.40 2.11 -10.92
N THR A 108 -0.43 3.14 -11.09
CA THR A 108 -0.59 4.22 -10.10
C THR A 108 -1.22 3.67 -8.83
N LEU A 109 -0.59 3.89 -7.69
CA LEU A 109 -1.13 3.54 -6.38
C LEU A 109 -1.86 4.73 -5.76
N VAL A 110 -3.14 4.59 -5.46
CA VAL A 110 -3.89 5.59 -4.67
C VAL A 110 -4.06 5.10 -3.22
N LEU A 111 -3.45 5.80 -2.27
CA LEU A 111 -3.59 5.58 -0.83
C LEU A 111 -4.57 6.60 -0.25
N LEU A 112 -5.79 6.14 0.05
CA LEU A 112 -6.80 6.98 0.70
C LEU A 112 -6.53 7.10 2.22
N THR A 113 -6.67 8.32 2.75
CA THR A 113 -6.43 8.67 4.15
C THR A 113 -7.47 9.67 4.67
N ASP A 114 -7.48 9.97 5.96
CA ASP A 114 -8.41 10.91 6.61
C ASP A 114 -8.00 12.39 6.55
N VAL A 115 -6.95 12.71 5.79
CA VAL A 115 -6.40 14.05 5.58
C VAL A 115 -6.26 14.32 4.07
N PRO A 116 -6.14 15.59 3.63
CA PRO A 116 -6.05 15.95 2.20
C PRO A 116 -4.91 15.27 1.43
N GLY A 117 -3.81 14.98 2.11
CA GLY A 117 -2.58 14.38 1.57
C GLY A 117 -1.49 14.44 2.63
N ILE A 118 -0.23 14.60 2.22
CA ILE A 118 0.89 14.80 3.13
C ILE A 118 1.07 16.30 3.37
N LEU A 119 1.06 16.71 4.64
CA LEU A 119 1.16 18.11 5.07
C LEU A 119 2.52 18.35 5.74
N ALA A 120 3.16 19.48 5.46
CA ALA A 120 4.37 19.89 6.20
C ALA A 120 4.05 20.23 7.67
N ASP A 121 2.88 20.83 7.90
CA ASP A 121 2.27 21.04 9.22
C ASP A 121 0.90 20.33 9.26
N PRO A 122 0.73 19.26 10.07
CA PRO A 122 -0.54 18.55 10.20
C PRO A 122 -1.72 19.43 10.62
N ASP A 123 -1.47 20.58 11.26
CA ASP A 123 -2.51 21.51 11.71
C ASP A 123 -2.85 22.59 10.67
N ASP A 124 -2.11 22.67 9.54
CA ASP A 124 -2.34 23.65 8.47
C ASP A 124 -2.49 22.96 7.09
N PRO A 125 -3.73 22.81 6.59
CA PRO A 125 -4.00 22.23 5.27
C PRO A 125 -3.36 22.98 4.09
N ALA A 126 -2.96 24.25 4.27
CA ALA A 126 -2.28 25.02 3.23
C ALA A 126 -0.82 24.54 2.99
N THR A 127 -0.32 23.64 3.85
CA THR A 127 1.03 23.08 3.76
C THR A 127 1.08 21.73 3.04
N LEU A 128 0.06 21.44 2.22
CA LEU A 128 0.01 20.25 1.38
C LEU A 128 1.19 20.22 0.42
N PHE A 129 1.93 19.11 0.42
CA PHE A 129 2.81 18.77 -0.68
C PHE A 129 1.93 18.30 -1.85
N GLU A 130 1.73 19.14 -2.87
CA GLU A 130 0.90 18.76 -4.03
C GLU A 130 1.63 17.74 -4.91
N THR A 131 2.93 17.96 -5.15
CA THR A 131 3.77 17.08 -5.98
C THR A 131 5.14 16.87 -5.35
N VAL A 132 5.71 15.69 -5.54
CA VAL A 132 7.05 15.28 -5.12
C VAL A 132 7.72 14.60 -6.32
N GLU A 133 8.66 15.30 -6.96
CA GLU A 133 9.30 14.86 -8.21
C GLU A 133 10.80 14.60 -8.07
N THR A 134 11.44 15.12 -7.02
CA THR A 134 12.89 15.09 -6.82
C THR A 134 13.27 14.50 -5.47
N ALA A 135 14.51 14.01 -5.36
CA ALA A 135 15.05 13.49 -4.09
C ALA A 135 15.04 14.54 -2.96
N ALA A 136 15.24 15.82 -3.29
CA ALA A 136 15.18 16.89 -2.30
C ALA A 136 13.77 17.08 -1.74
N GLU A 137 12.75 17.08 -2.60
CA GLU A 137 11.34 17.15 -2.18
C GLU A 137 10.95 15.89 -1.39
N TRP A 138 11.47 14.72 -1.76
CA TRP A 138 11.27 13.49 -1.00
C TRP A 138 11.81 13.61 0.43
N GLU A 139 13.03 14.17 0.61
CA GLU A 139 13.60 14.40 1.94
C GLU A 139 12.73 15.35 2.80
N GLU A 140 12.15 16.39 2.19
CA GLU A 140 11.23 17.31 2.89
C GLU A 140 9.95 16.60 3.35
N VAL A 141 9.38 15.79 2.47
CA VAL A 141 8.16 15.00 2.73
C VAL A 141 8.41 13.95 3.81
N GLU A 142 9.55 13.25 3.75
CA GLU A 142 9.96 12.28 4.75
C GLU A 142 10.18 12.93 6.12
N ALA A 143 10.78 14.12 6.16
CA ALA A 143 10.97 14.87 7.40
C ALA A 143 9.65 15.36 8.04
N ALA A 144 8.64 15.66 7.22
CA ALA A 144 7.31 16.05 7.69
C ALA A 144 6.45 14.87 8.17
N ALA A 145 6.69 13.66 7.64
CA ALA A 145 5.86 12.51 7.93
C ALA A 145 6.18 11.86 9.29
N ALA A 146 5.19 11.86 10.19
CA ALA A 146 5.26 11.16 11.47
C ALA A 146 4.15 10.09 11.62
N GLY A 147 4.38 9.13 12.52
CA GLY A 147 3.35 8.17 12.94
C GLY A 147 2.80 7.32 11.79
N PHE A 148 1.49 7.42 11.53
CA PHE A 148 0.84 6.68 10.44
C PHE A 148 1.29 7.17 9.05
N MET A 149 1.62 8.45 8.90
CA MET A 149 2.07 8.98 7.62
C MET A 149 3.42 8.39 7.18
N ALA A 150 4.33 8.16 8.13
CA ALA A 150 5.58 7.48 7.86
C ALA A 150 5.39 6.05 7.29
N ARG A 151 4.29 5.37 7.65
CA ARG A 151 3.97 4.04 7.06
C ARG A 151 3.48 4.16 5.63
N LYS A 152 2.73 5.22 5.30
CA LYS A 152 2.28 5.50 3.93
C LYS A 152 3.46 5.86 3.04
N LEU A 153 4.43 6.63 3.53
CA LEU A 153 5.68 6.88 2.81
C LEU A 153 6.50 5.62 2.58
N MET A 154 6.62 4.75 3.58
CA MET A 154 7.28 3.45 3.39
C MET A 154 6.58 2.60 2.31
N ALA A 155 5.25 2.63 2.26
CA ALA A 155 4.50 1.96 1.19
C ALA A 155 4.70 2.65 -0.17
N ALA A 156 4.75 3.98 -0.21
CA ALA A 156 5.02 4.73 -1.44
C ALA A 156 6.40 4.40 -2.01
N GLU A 157 7.43 4.39 -1.15
CA GLU A 157 8.79 4.01 -1.52
C GLU A 157 8.85 2.56 -2.04
N GLU A 158 8.20 1.61 -1.34
CA GLU A 158 8.14 0.21 -1.75
C GLU A 158 7.40 0.03 -3.09
N ALA A 159 6.36 0.82 -3.36
CA ALA A 159 5.63 0.80 -4.61
C ALA A 159 6.48 1.33 -5.78
N LEU A 160 7.04 2.54 -5.64
CA LEU A 160 7.84 3.20 -6.67
C LEU A 160 9.12 2.40 -6.99
N THR A 161 9.83 1.93 -5.97
CA THR A 161 10.98 1.03 -6.15
C THR A 161 10.57 -0.30 -6.81
N GLY A 162 9.35 -0.75 -6.53
CA GLY A 162 8.74 -1.94 -7.14
C GLY A 162 8.30 -1.75 -8.59
N GLY A 163 8.34 -0.52 -9.13
CA GLY A 163 7.99 -0.21 -10.50
C GLY A 163 6.65 0.52 -10.67
N ALA A 164 5.98 0.93 -9.61
CA ALA A 164 4.75 1.73 -9.73
C ALA A 164 5.03 3.04 -10.46
N ALA A 165 4.13 3.45 -11.36
CA ALA A 165 4.29 4.68 -12.14
C ALA A 165 4.26 5.94 -11.26
N GLU A 166 3.40 5.93 -10.25
CA GLU A 166 3.14 7.06 -9.35
C GLU A 166 2.47 6.55 -8.07
N VAL A 167 2.65 7.27 -6.96
CA VAL A 167 1.86 7.08 -5.74
C VAL A 167 1.14 8.36 -5.38
N VAL A 168 -0.17 8.28 -5.14
CA VAL A 168 -1.02 9.41 -4.73
C VAL A 168 -1.55 9.16 -3.32
N VAL A 169 -1.30 10.09 -2.40
CA VAL A 169 -1.91 10.08 -1.05
C VAL A 169 -3.02 11.13 -1.01
N ALA A 170 -4.27 10.71 -0.80
CA ALA A 170 -5.44 11.58 -0.96
C ALA A 170 -6.56 11.33 0.06
N ASP A 171 -7.48 12.28 0.21
CA ASP A 171 -8.59 12.22 1.17
C ASP A 171 -9.66 11.18 0.79
N ALA A 172 -9.91 10.24 1.69
CA ALA A 172 -10.95 9.22 1.61
C ALA A 172 -12.37 9.80 1.71
N ASN A 173 -12.52 11.00 2.28
CA ASN A 173 -13.80 11.66 2.55
C ASN A 173 -14.18 12.71 1.49
N ALA A 174 -13.30 12.96 0.52
CA ALA A 174 -13.60 13.81 -0.62
C ALA A 174 -14.77 13.26 -1.46
N GLU A 175 -15.43 14.11 -2.23
CA GLU A 175 -16.40 13.66 -3.22
C GLU A 175 -15.69 12.88 -4.33
N ALA A 176 -16.18 11.68 -4.65
CA ALA A 176 -15.56 10.78 -5.62
C ALA A 176 -14.03 10.60 -5.38
N PRO A 177 -13.62 10.10 -4.20
CA PRO A 177 -12.25 10.26 -3.69
C PRO A 177 -11.17 9.66 -4.59
N VAL A 178 -11.47 8.53 -5.25
CA VAL A 178 -10.54 7.90 -6.21
C VAL A 178 -10.40 8.76 -7.47
N THR A 179 -11.50 9.25 -8.03
CA THR A 179 -11.46 10.10 -9.22
C THR A 179 -10.78 11.43 -8.93
N ALA A 180 -11.11 12.07 -7.80
CA ALA A 180 -10.49 13.32 -7.38
C ALA A 180 -8.97 13.19 -7.23
N ALA A 181 -8.49 12.07 -6.66
CA ALA A 181 -7.07 11.77 -6.55
C ALA A 181 -6.40 11.64 -7.93
N LEU A 182 -7.01 10.89 -8.86
CA LEU A 182 -6.49 10.74 -10.22
C LEU A 182 -6.55 12.04 -11.04
N GLU A 183 -7.38 13.01 -10.63
CA GLU A 183 -7.52 14.33 -11.26
C GLU A 183 -6.65 15.42 -10.61
N GLY A 184 -5.75 15.06 -9.68
CA GLY A 184 -4.74 15.97 -9.12
C GLY A 184 -4.96 16.35 -7.65
N SER A 185 -5.93 15.74 -6.95
CA SER A 185 -6.13 16.01 -5.52
C SER A 185 -5.19 15.18 -4.66
N GLY A 186 -4.53 15.83 -3.69
CA GLY A 186 -3.67 15.19 -2.70
C GLY A 186 -2.19 15.36 -3.04
N THR A 187 -1.37 14.42 -2.57
CA THR A 187 0.09 14.43 -2.79
C THR A 187 0.47 13.41 -3.84
N HIS A 188 1.02 13.88 -4.96
CA HIS A 188 1.48 13.08 -6.09
C HIS A 188 2.99 12.85 -6.03
N ILE A 189 3.41 11.59 -5.85
CA ILE A 189 4.81 11.20 -5.69
C ILE A 189 5.24 10.44 -6.94
N GLN A 190 6.18 11.01 -7.69
CA GLN A 190 6.70 10.46 -8.95
C GLN A 190 7.94 9.58 -8.72
N GLN A 191 8.27 8.72 -9.68
CA GLN A 191 9.48 7.88 -9.61
C GLN A 191 10.78 8.69 -9.42
N GLY A 192 10.87 9.88 -10.05
CA GLY A 192 12.03 10.77 -9.92
C GLY A 192 12.31 11.20 -8.48
N ALA A 193 11.32 11.13 -7.59
CA ALA A 193 11.47 11.45 -6.18
C ALA A 193 12.48 10.52 -5.46
N LEU A 194 12.69 9.31 -5.99
CA LEU A 194 13.62 8.33 -5.41
C LEU A 194 14.94 8.21 -6.20
N GLU A 195 15.06 8.91 -7.33
CA GLU A 195 16.28 8.89 -8.13
C GLU A 195 17.33 9.79 -7.48
N VAL A 196 18.44 9.20 -7.03
CA VAL A 196 19.61 9.97 -6.62
C VAL A 196 20.28 10.50 -7.88
N ASP A 197 20.31 11.83 -8.01
CA ASP A 197 20.95 12.54 -9.12
C ASP A 197 22.38 12.02 -9.28
N THR A 198 22.61 11.20 -10.31
CA THR A 198 23.93 10.64 -10.61
C THR A 198 24.70 11.66 -11.42
N ALA A 199 25.27 12.64 -10.71
CA ALA A 199 26.19 13.63 -11.27
C ALA A 199 27.54 13.02 -11.71
#